data_AF-A0A948CTD3-F1
#
_entry.id   AF-A0A948CTD3-F1
#
_cell.length_a   1.000
_cell.length_b   1.000
_cell.length_c   1.000
_cell.angle_alpha   90.00
_cell.angle_beta   90.00
_cell.angle_gamma   90.00
#
_symmetry.space_group_name_H-M   'P 1'
#
loop_
_entity.id
_entity.type
_entity.pdbx_description
1 polymer ?
#
loop_
_entity_poly.entity_id
_entity_poly.type
_entity_poly.pdbx_seq_one_letter_code
_entity_poly.pdbx_strand_id
1 'polypeptide(L)'
;RQDFYQTHFGKLDGAITEMEADVRGWLRGAVLSLSGDGLGPTGMDFAAMDPLDLIRGSALCIAHGAQMKDRFFDVPSLPSWFDEKDLDAYTNAFVSSGFAGPLMYYKNLNASWEDLASMGDSSLQVPATLILGDLDICYGWGQEAIARASERIPNYRGTHVLAGCGHWTQQERPEDVNRLLIEFFHSL
;
A
#
# COMPACT_ATOMS: atom_id res chain seq x y z
N ARG A 1 -1.70 12.79 20.38
CA ARG A 1 -0.47 12.13 19.87
C ARG A 1 -0.92 10.97 19.00
N GLN A 2 -0.29 10.75 17.84
CA GLN A 2 -0.61 9.65 16.92
C GLN A 2 0.67 8.87 16.61
N ASP A 3 0.54 7.59 16.31
CA ASP A 3 1.61 6.72 15.83
C ASP A 3 1.41 6.46 14.33
N PHE A 4 2.51 6.46 13.57
CA PHE A 4 2.47 6.01 12.18
C PHE A 4 2.33 4.49 12.12
N TYR A 5 1.52 3.96 11.19
CA TYR A 5 1.16 2.54 11.15
C TYR A 5 2.38 1.63 11.06
N GLN A 6 3.44 2.01 10.34
CA GLN A 6 4.67 1.21 10.24
C GLN A 6 5.34 1.05 11.61
N THR A 7 5.35 2.11 12.43
CA THR A 7 5.86 2.03 13.80
C THR A 7 4.96 1.16 14.68
N HIS A 8 3.64 1.25 14.50
CA HIS A 8 2.68 0.38 15.20
C HIS A 8 2.88 -1.10 14.83
N PHE A 9 2.99 -1.41 13.54
CA PHE A 9 3.26 -2.75 13.01
C PHE A 9 4.62 -3.28 13.49
N GLY A 10 5.66 -2.46 13.52
CA GLY A 10 6.99 -2.84 14.02
C GLY A 10 7.06 -3.17 15.51
N LYS A 11 6.06 -2.74 16.31
CA LYS A 11 5.91 -3.17 17.71
C LYS A 11 5.40 -4.60 17.82
N LEU A 12 4.78 -5.15 16.76
CA LEU A 12 4.16 -6.47 16.66
C LEU A 12 2.96 -6.67 17.58
N ASP A 13 3.13 -6.45 18.88
CA ASP A 13 2.19 -6.80 19.95
C ASP A 13 0.74 -6.33 19.72
N GLY A 14 0.48 -5.02 19.87
CA GLY A 14 -0.87 -4.47 19.72
C GLY A 14 -1.47 -4.66 18.32
N ALA A 15 -0.64 -4.65 17.29
CA ALA A 15 -1.07 -4.85 15.91
C ALA A 15 -1.56 -6.29 15.67
N ILE A 16 -0.79 -7.29 16.12
CA ILE A 16 -1.17 -8.71 16.03
C ILE A 16 -2.43 -8.97 16.85
N THR A 17 -2.49 -8.45 18.09
CA THR A 17 -3.67 -8.60 18.95
C THR A 17 -4.93 -8.05 18.30
N GLU A 18 -4.85 -6.90 17.64
CA GLU A 18 -5.95 -6.31 16.90
C GLU A 18 -6.38 -7.16 15.69
N MET A 19 -5.41 -7.61 14.90
CA MET A 19 -5.64 -8.39 13.67
C MET A 19 -6.20 -9.78 13.97
N GLU A 20 -5.66 -10.48 14.98
CA GLU A 20 -6.06 -11.84 15.32
C GLU A 20 -7.42 -11.91 16.05
N ALA A 21 -7.88 -10.80 16.62
CA ALA A 21 -9.22 -10.73 17.22
C ALA A 21 -10.34 -10.98 16.19
N ASP A 22 -10.12 -10.59 14.93
CA ASP A 22 -10.99 -10.89 13.79
C ASP A 22 -10.19 -10.78 12.48
N VAL A 23 -9.49 -11.86 12.12
CA VAL A 23 -8.62 -11.90 10.94
C VAL A 23 -9.38 -11.53 9.67
N ARG A 24 -10.57 -12.10 9.50
CA ARG A 24 -11.39 -11.87 8.30
C ARG A 24 -11.85 -10.43 8.21
N GLY A 25 -12.45 -9.91 9.29
CA GLY A 25 -12.96 -8.54 9.33
C GLY A 25 -11.85 -7.51 9.19
N TRP A 26 -10.69 -7.77 9.79
CA TRP A 26 -9.53 -6.89 9.66
C TRP A 26 -9.00 -6.85 8.22
N LEU A 27 -8.81 -8.00 7.57
CA LEU A 27 -8.39 -8.08 6.17
C LEU A 27 -9.40 -7.40 5.24
N ARG A 28 -10.70 -7.68 5.41
CA ARG A 28 -11.77 -7.02 4.66
C ARG A 28 -11.70 -5.50 4.82
N GLY A 29 -11.63 -5.01 6.06
CA GLY A 29 -11.59 -3.58 6.33
C GLY A 29 -10.36 -2.91 5.72
N ALA A 30 -9.17 -3.52 5.85
CA ALA A 30 -7.94 -3.00 5.28
C ALA A 30 -7.98 -2.95 3.74
N VAL A 31 -8.44 -4.04 3.11
CA VAL A 31 -8.53 -4.13 1.64
C VAL A 31 -9.48 -3.05 1.11
N LEU A 32 -10.68 -2.95 1.66
CA LEU A 32 -11.69 -2.01 1.17
C LEU A 32 -11.37 -0.56 1.50
N SER A 33 -10.73 -0.27 2.64
CA SER A 33 -10.41 1.11 3.03
C SER A 33 -9.28 1.72 2.21
N LEU A 34 -8.44 0.89 1.59
CA LEU A 34 -7.30 1.31 0.78
C LEU A 34 -7.53 1.08 -0.73
N SER A 35 -8.71 0.59 -1.13
CA SER A 35 -9.06 0.43 -2.53
C SER A 35 -9.61 1.72 -3.14
N GLY A 36 -9.68 1.76 -4.48
CA GLY A 36 -10.36 2.81 -5.21
C GLY A 36 -11.85 2.91 -4.85
N ASP A 37 -12.51 1.79 -4.56
CA ASP A 37 -13.92 1.78 -4.12
C ASP A 37 -14.12 2.45 -2.76
N GLY A 38 -13.18 2.28 -1.83
CA GLY A 38 -13.24 2.92 -0.52
C GLY A 38 -12.83 4.39 -0.55
N LEU A 39 -11.79 4.72 -1.32
CA LEU A 39 -11.20 6.06 -1.36
C LEU A 39 -11.87 6.98 -2.37
N GLY A 40 -12.43 6.46 -3.46
CA GLY A 40 -13.09 7.24 -4.50
C GLY A 40 -14.21 8.15 -3.99
N PRO A 41 -15.13 7.67 -3.12
CA PRO A 41 -16.20 8.49 -2.54
C PRO A 41 -15.70 9.67 -1.69
N THR A 42 -14.45 9.66 -1.24
CA THR A 42 -13.88 10.78 -0.47
C THR A 42 -13.64 12.02 -1.32
N GLY A 43 -13.56 11.87 -2.65
CA GLY A 43 -13.28 12.97 -3.58
C GLY A 43 -11.90 13.62 -3.42
N MET A 44 -10.99 12.95 -2.70
CA MET A 44 -9.63 13.43 -2.47
C MET A 44 -8.78 13.32 -3.75
N ASP A 45 -7.95 14.33 -3.99
CA ASP A 45 -6.90 14.31 -5.01
C ASP A 45 -5.54 14.12 -4.30
N PHE A 46 -5.04 12.89 -4.32
CA PHE A 46 -3.82 12.54 -3.58
C PHE A 46 -2.57 13.20 -4.13
N ALA A 47 -2.56 13.59 -5.41
CA ALA A 47 -1.43 14.31 -6.01
C ALA A 47 -1.40 15.78 -5.59
N ALA A 48 -2.55 16.37 -5.29
CA ALA A 48 -2.69 17.79 -4.92
C ALA A 48 -2.63 18.04 -3.40
N MET A 49 -2.78 17.00 -2.58
CA MET A 49 -2.78 17.12 -1.12
C MET A 49 -1.37 17.21 -0.52
N ASP A 50 -1.26 17.88 0.63
CA ASP A 50 -0.05 17.79 1.44
C ASP A 50 0.14 16.33 1.93
N PRO A 51 1.31 15.71 1.70
CA PRO A 51 1.52 14.31 2.08
C PRO A 51 1.36 14.04 3.58
N LEU A 52 1.70 15.00 4.46
CA LEU A 52 1.56 14.82 5.90
C LEU A 52 0.09 14.85 6.32
N ASP A 53 -0.72 15.72 5.70
CA ASP A 53 -2.16 15.77 5.94
C ASP A 53 -2.85 14.51 5.42
N LEU A 54 -2.43 13.98 4.27
CA LEU A 54 -2.89 12.69 3.77
C LEU A 54 -2.59 11.55 4.76
N ILE A 55 -1.36 11.49 5.29
CA ILE A 55 -0.97 10.49 6.30
C ILE A 55 -1.85 10.63 7.55
N ARG A 56 -1.88 11.82 8.16
CA ARG A 56 -2.57 12.08 9.44
C ARG A 56 -4.08 11.89 9.34
N GLY A 57 -4.64 12.19 8.17
CA GLY A 57 -6.06 12.06 7.85
C GLY A 57 -6.53 10.63 7.63
N SER A 58 -5.64 9.65 7.46
CA SER A 58 -5.99 8.28 7.07
C SER A 58 -5.95 7.27 8.23
N ALA A 59 -6.36 6.03 7.97
CA ALA A 59 -6.18 4.89 8.87
C ALA A 59 -4.70 4.58 9.18
N LEU A 60 -3.76 5.18 8.46
CA LEU A 60 -2.33 4.92 8.57
C LEU A 60 -1.65 5.79 9.65
N CYS A 61 -2.42 6.66 10.31
CA CYS A 61 -2.01 7.41 11.48
C CYS A 61 -2.98 7.13 12.63
N ILE A 62 -2.51 6.35 13.60
CA ILE A 62 -3.33 5.73 14.64
C ILE A 62 -3.26 6.60 15.90
N ALA A 63 -4.41 7.01 16.43
CA ALA A 63 -4.45 7.75 17.69
C ALA A 63 -3.95 6.89 18.85
N HIS A 64 -3.24 7.49 19.82
CA HIS A 64 -2.78 6.73 20.99
C HIS A 64 -3.96 6.10 21.74
N GLY A 65 -3.90 4.78 21.96
CA GLY A 65 -4.96 4.01 22.60
C GLY A 65 -6.10 3.58 21.66
N ALA A 66 -6.06 3.96 20.38
CA ALA A 66 -6.98 3.47 19.36
C ALA A 66 -6.37 2.29 18.57
N GLN A 67 -7.22 1.60 17.82
CA GLN A 67 -6.87 0.54 16.88
C GLN A 67 -6.83 1.09 15.45
N MET A 68 -6.06 0.47 14.56
CA MET A 68 -6.01 0.89 13.15
C MET A 68 -7.38 0.70 12.49
N LYS A 69 -8.04 -0.43 12.78
CA LYS A 69 -9.36 -0.78 12.24
C LYS A 69 -10.47 0.20 12.63
N ASP A 70 -10.28 1.01 13.68
CA ASP A 70 -11.26 2.02 14.09
C ASP A 70 -11.46 3.11 13.02
N ARG A 71 -10.54 3.20 12.06
CA ARG A 71 -10.60 4.14 10.93
C ARG A 71 -10.87 3.47 9.58
N PHE A 72 -11.14 2.17 9.56
CA PHE A 72 -11.55 1.50 8.33
C PHE A 72 -12.93 1.97 7.88
N PHE A 73 -13.11 2.10 6.57
CA PHE A 73 -14.38 2.46 5.98
C PHE A 73 -15.36 1.30 6.05
N ASP A 74 -16.61 1.64 6.35
CA ASP A 74 -17.73 0.70 6.26
C ASP A 74 -18.23 0.63 4.81
N VAL A 75 -17.50 -0.10 3.98
CA VAL A 75 -17.90 -0.37 2.60
C VAL A 75 -18.90 -1.54 2.61
N PRO A 76 -20.15 -1.36 2.12
CA PRO A 76 -21.25 -2.30 2.40
C PRO A 76 -21.12 -3.65 1.67
N SER A 77 -20.46 -3.68 0.51
CA SER A 77 -20.30 -4.89 -0.29
C SER A 77 -18.88 -5.02 -0.80
N LEU A 78 -18.45 -6.25 -1.04
CA LEU A 78 -17.20 -6.52 -1.73
C LEU A 78 -17.28 -6.03 -3.19
N PRO A 79 -16.20 -5.46 -3.75
CA PRO A 79 -16.17 -4.99 -5.13
C PRO A 79 -16.03 -6.16 -6.11
N SER A 80 -16.31 -5.93 -7.39
CA SER A 80 -16.31 -7.00 -8.41
C SER A 80 -14.94 -7.66 -8.64
N TRP A 81 -13.86 -7.00 -8.24
CA TRP A 81 -12.48 -7.48 -8.41
C TRP A 81 -11.95 -8.28 -7.20
N PHE A 82 -12.72 -8.37 -6.11
CA PHE A 82 -12.32 -9.08 -4.89
C PHE A 82 -13.54 -9.71 -4.23
N ASP A 83 -13.70 -11.03 -4.37
CA ASP A 83 -14.89 -11.74 -3.91
C ASP A 83 -14.72 -12.47 -2.57
N GLU A 84 -15.76 -13.17 -2.12
CA GLU A 84 -15.73 -13.94 -0.86
C GLU A 84 -14.68 -15.06 -0.87
N LYS A 85 -14.39 -15.66 -2.04
CA LYS A 85 -13.38 -16.71 -2.18
C LYS A 85 -11.98 -16.13 -2.06
N ASP A 86 -11.75 -14.96 -2.63
CA ASP A 86 -10.47 -14.24 -2.48
C ASP A 86 -10.25 -13.91 -1.00
N LEU A 87 -11.26 -13.32 -0.34
CA LEU A 87 -11.18 -13.01 1.09
C LEU A 87 -11.01 -14.28 1.94
N ASP A 88 -11.66 -15.39 1.61
CA ASP A 88 -11.46 -16.69 2.27
C ASP A 88 -10.04 -17.21 2.09
N ALA A 89 -9.49 -17.12 0.88
CA ALA A 89 -8.13 -17.56 0.59
C ALA A 89 -7.10 -16.80 1.44
N TYR A 90 -7.20 -15.47 1.49
CA TYR A 90 -6.32 -14.65 2.32
C TYR A 90 -6.55 -14.88 3.82
N THR A 91 -7.81 -14.98 4.25
CA THR A 91 -8.15 -15.26 5.66
C THR A 91 -7.51 -16.57 6.10
N ASN A 92 -7.68 -17.64 5.33
CA ASN A 92 -7.14 -18.97 5.66
C ASN A 92 -5.60 -18.96 5.67
N ALA A 93 -4.96 -18.23 4.74
CA ALA A 93 -3.51 -18.08 4.72
C ALA A 93 -3.00 -17.41 6.00
N PHE A 94 -3.60 -16.28 6.42
CA PHE A 94 -3.19 -15.56 7.63
C PHE A 94 -3.57 -16.27 8.93
N VAL A 95 -4.69 -16.99 8.98
CA VAL A 95 -5.01 -17.88 10.11
C VAL A 95 -3.95 -18.98 10.26
N SER A 96 -3.47 -19.52 9.15
CA SER A 96 -2.45 -20.58 9.19
C SER A 96 -1.04 -20.04 9.47
N SER A 97 -0.66 -18.86 8.96
CA SER A 97 0.70 -18.32 9.09
C SER A 97 0.89 -17.40 10.30
N GLY A 98 -0.19 -16.79 10.79
CA GLY A 98 -0.15 -15.62 11.67
C GLY A 98 0.40 -14.37 10.95
N PHE A 99 0.44 -13.26 11.69
CA PHE A 99 0.89 -11.95 11.19
C PHE A 99 2.34 -11.61 11.55
N ALA A 100 2.97 -12.32 12.49
CA ALA A 100 4.30 -11.99 12.98
C ALA A 100 5.35 -11.92 11.86
N GLY A 101 5.39 -12.94 10.98
CA GLY A 101 6.34 -12.97 9.84
C GLY A 101 6.23 -11.76 8.93
N PRO A 102 5.04 -11.46 8.36
CA PRO A 102 4.81 -10.26 7.57
C PRO A 102 5.16 -8.95 8.30
N LEU A 103 4.78 -8.81 9.58
CA LEU A 103 5.03 -7.58 10.33
C LEU A 103 6.50 -7.37 10.72
N MET A 104 7.33 -8.42 10.72
CA MET A 104 8.79 -8.28 10.87
C MET A 104 9.41 -7.42 9.77
N TYR A 105 8.78 -7.31 8.59
CA TYR A 105 9.22 -6.37 7.56
C TYR A 105 9.23 -4.92 8.09
N TYR A 106 8.11 -4.49 8.67
CA TYR A 106 7.97 -3.15 9.26
C TYR A 106 8.89 -2.93 10.45
N LYS A 107 9.11 -3.97 11.26
CA LYS A 107 10.05 -3.92 12.39
C LYS A 107 11.48 -3.62 11.95
N ASN A 108 11.87 -4.10 10.77
CA ASN A 108 13.24 -4.01 10.27
C ASN A 108 13.49 -2.84 9.32
N LEU A 109 12.53 -1.94 9.07
CA LEU A 109 12.71 -0.82 8.12
C LEU A 109 13.95 0.04 8.42
N ASN A 110 14.22 0.34 9.70
CA ASN A 110 15.43 1.09 10.07
C ASN A 110 16.72 0.29 9.77
N ALA A 111 16.73 -1.01 10.09
CA ALA A 111 17.87 -1.87 9.79
C ALA A 111 18.10 -1.99 8.28
N SER A 112 17.03 -2.15 7.49
CA SER A 112 17.11 -2.16 6.03
C SER A 112 17.65 -0.84 5.47
N TRP A 113 17.27 0.31 6.05
CA TRP A 113 17.84 1.60 5.67
C TRP A 113 19.35 1.68 5.99
N GLU A 114 19.78 1.18 7.15
CA GLU A 114 21.20 1.12 7.53
C GLU A 114 22.01 0.19 6.62
N ASP A 115 21.46 -0.99 6.28
CA ASP A 115 22.12 -1.96 5.40
C ASP A 115 22.33 -1.39 3.98
N LEU A 116 21.39 -0.58 3.51
CA LEU A 116 21.46 0.08 2.20
C LEU A 116 22.40 1.30 2.18
N ALA A 117 22.93 1.75 3.32
CA ALA A 117 23.79 2.93 3.38
C ALA A 117 25.03 2.81 2.48
N SER A 118 25.57 1.60 2.31
CA SER A 118 26.71 1.33 1.44
C SER A 118 26.42 1.53 -0.05
N MET A 119 25.15 1.46 -0.47
CA MET A 119 24.73 1.76 -1.84
C MET A 119 24.77 3.27 -2.12
N GLY A 120 24.58 4.10 -1.08
CA GLY A 120 24.60 5.55 -1.18
C GLY A 120 23.73 6.07 -2.33
N ASP A 121 24.35 6.82 -3.22
CA ASP A 121 23.71 7.48 -4.35
C ASP A 121 23.68 6.63 -5.65
N SER A 122 23.98 5.33 -5.54
CA SER A 122 24.05 4.42 -6.69
C SER A 122 22.74 4.39 -7.48
N SER A 123 22.87 4.38 -8.80
CA SER A 123 21.72 4.32 -9.71
C SER A 123 21.29 2.88 -10.01
N LEU A 124 19.97 2.64 -10.07
CA LEU A 124 19.40 1.38 -10.52
C LEU A 124 19.53 1.24 -12.04
N GLN A 125 20.41 0.34 -12.50
CA GLN A 125 20.76 0.23 -13.91
C GLN A 125 19.77 -0.56 -14.75
N VAL A 126 18.98 -1.44 -14.15
CA VAL A 126 18.01 -2.26 -14.90
C VAL A 126 16.89 -1.36 -15.45
N PRO A 127 16.35 -1.65 -16.66
CA PRO A 127 15.13 -1.01 -17.11
C PRO A 127 14.02 -1.19 -16.07
N ALA A 128 13.31 -0.10 -15.76
CA ALA A 128 12.28 -0.09 -14.74
C ALA A 128 11.10 0.80 -15.16
N THR A 129 9.89 0.43 -14.75
CA THR A 129 8.65 1.20 -14.91
C THR A 129 7.90 1.14 -13.58
N LEU A 130 7.07 2.14 -13.30
CA LEU A 130 6.20 2.15 -12.13
C LEU A 130 4.74 2.18 -12.57
N ILE A 131 3.90 1.33 -11.97
CA ILE A 131 2.46 1.30 -12.20
C ILE A 131 1.77 1.41 -10.84
N LEU A 132 0.88 2.38 -10.68
CA LEU A 132 0.12 2.58 -9.45
C LEU A 132 -1.22 3.30 -9.71
N GLY A 133 -2.11 3.31 -8.73
CA GLY A 133 -3.36 4.03 -8.79
C GLY A 133 -3.27 5.49 -8.33
N ASP A 134 -4.15 6.36 -8.83
CA ASP A 134 -4.25 7.76 -8.39
C ASP A 134 -4.83 7.93 -6.97
N LEU A 135 -5.50 6.90 -6.45
CA LEU A 135 -6.01 6.82 -5.08
C LEU A 135 -5.15 5.89 -4.21
N ASP A 136 -3.97 5.47 -4.68
CA ASP A 136 -3.01 4.77 -3.82
C ASP A 136 -2.32 5.78 -2.89
N ILE A 137 -2.36 5.53 -1.59
CA ILE A 137 -1.63 6.29 -0.57
C ILE A 137 -0.13 6.45 -0.92
N CYS A 138 0.48 5.45 -1.55
CA CYS A 138 1.88 5.48 -1.98
C CYS A 138 2.10 6.42 -3.16
N TYR A 139 1.08 6.67 -3.99
CA TYR A 139 1.13 7.72 -5.01
C TYR A 139 1.23 9.09 -4.35
N GLY A 140 0.37 9.37 -3.36
CA GLY A 140 0.41 10.63 -2.62
C GLY A 140 1.72 10.83 -1.85
N TRP A 141 2.21 9.80 -1.15
CA TRP A 141 3.46 9.89 -0.37
C TRP A 141 4.72 9.95 -1.25
N GLY A 142 4.68 9.27 -2.40
CA GLY A 142 5.81 9.05 -3.28
C GLY A 142 6.06 10.16 -4.29
N GLN A 143 5.27 11.25 -4.32
CA GLN A 143 5.35 12.28 -5.36
C GLN A 143 6.77 12.77 -5.65
N GLU A 144 7.56 13.08 -4.62
CA GLU A 144 8.94 13.53 -4.80
C GLU A 144 9.81 12.44 -5.45
N ALA A 145 9.73 11.20 -4.95
CA ALA A 145 10.51 10.09 -5.48
C ALA A 145 10.12 9.76 -6.94
N ILE A 146 8.83 9.84 -7.27
CA ILE A 146 8.31 9.62 -8.62
C ILE A 146 8.80 10.72 -9.57
N ALA A 147 8.72 11.99 -9.16
CA ALA A 147 9.18 13.12 -9.97
C ALA A 147 10.69 13.05 -10.26
N ARG A 148 11.45 12.45 -9.34
CA ARG A 148 12.92 12.33 -9.41
C ARG A 148 13.40 10.95 -9.83
N ALA A 149 12.51 10.04 -10.24
CA ALA A 149 12.86 8.65 -10.54
C ALA A 149 14.00 8.54 -11.57
N SER A 150 13.94 9.34 -12.64
CA SER A 150 14.96 9.37 -13.70
C SER A 150 16.33 9.88 -13.22
N GLU A 151 16.43 10.55 -12.07
CA GLU A 151 17.73 10.92 -11.46
C GLU A 151 18.48 9.69 -10.93
N ARG A 152 17.75 8.65 -10.51
CA ARG A 152 18.31 7.44 -9.89
C ARG A 152 18.16 6.20 -10.76
N ILE A 153 17.36 6.25 -11.80
CA ILE A 153 17.06 5.13 -12.69
C ILE A 153 17.29 5.60 -14.14
N PRO A 154 18.52 5.50 -14.67
CA PRO A 154 18.85 5.99 -16.02
C PRO A 154 18.01 5.35 -17.13
N ASN A 155 17.56 4.11 -16.91
CA ASN A 155 16.74 3.34 -17.84
C ASN A 155 15.24 3.34 -17.44
N TYR A 156 14.77 4.41 -16.80
CA TYR A 156 13.38 4.53 -16.40
C TYR A 156 12.46 4.69 -17.62
N ARG A 157 11.45 3.82 -17.72
CA ARG A 157 10.48 3.77 -18.82
C ARG A 157 9.19 4.53 -18.50
N GLY A 158 9.19 5.29 -17.40
CA GLY A 158 8.09 6.17 -17.00
C GLY A 158 7.21 5.59 -15.90
N THR A 159 6.24 6.40 -15.51
CA THR A 159 5.23 6.08 -14.51
C THR A 159 3.87 6.01 -15.18
N HIS A 160 3.08 5.00 -14.86
CA HIS A 160 1.69 4.87 -15.28
C HIS A 160 0.78 5.01 -14.05
N VAL A 161 -0.08 6.02 -14.05
CA VAL A 161 -1.05 6.27 -12.98
C VAL A 161 -2.44 5.91 -13.48
N LEU A 162 -3.08 4.94 -12.83
CA LEU A 162 -4.39 4.42 -13.22
C LEU A 162 -5.50 5.19 -12.47
N ALA A 163 -6.39 5.84 -13.22
CA ALA A 163 -7.42 6.70 -12.66
C ALA A 163 -8.52 5.91 -11.92
N GLY A 164 -8.92 6.34 -10.73
CA GLY A 164 -9.88 5.68 -9.85
C GLY A 164 -9.38 4.37 -9.23
N CYS A 165 -8.08 4.15 -9.16
CA CYS A 165 -7.47 2.92 -8.66
C CYS A 165 -6.79 3.16 -7.31
N GLY A 166 -7.00 2.27 -6.35
CA GLY A 166 -6.35 2.29 -5.05
C GLY A 166 -5.09 1.45 -4.97
N HIS A 167 -4.80 0.98 -3.77
CA HIS A 167 -3.55 0.30 -3.40
C HIS A 167 -3.40 -1.08 -4.05
N TRP A 168 -4.48 -1.80 -4.34
CA TRP A 168 -4.42 -3.18 -4.83
C TRP A 168 -4.39 -3.21 -6.37
N THR A 169 -3.49 -2.41 -6.96
CA THR A 169 -3.53 -2.00 -8.37
C THR A 169 -3.72 -3.14 -9.36
N GLN A 170 -3.02 -4.26 -9.19
CA GLN A 170 -3.10 -5.43 -10.06
C GLN A 170 -4.39 -6.24 -9.91
N GLN A 171 -5.07 -6.13 -8.78
CA GLN A 171 -6.38 -6.75 -8.57
C GLN A 171 -7.50 -5.81 -9.03
N GLU A 172 -7.39 -4.52 -8.72
CA GLU A 172 -8.37 -3.49 -9.11
C GLU A 172 -8.40 -3.23 -10.62
N ARG A 173 -7.23 -3.31 -11.28
CA ARG A 173 -7.05 -3.00 -12.71
C ARG A 173 -6.23 -4.07 -13.43
N PRO A 174 -6.70 -5.33 -13.45
CA PRO A 174 -5.90 -6.44 -13.94
C PRO A 174 -5.62 -6.32 -15.45
N GLU A 175 -6.58 -5.87 -16.26
CA GLU A 175 -6.38 -5.70 -17.70
C GLU A 175 -5.36 -4.60 -18.03
N ASP A 176 -5.46 -3.45 -17.34
CA ASP A 176 -4.52 -2.33 -17.52
C ASP A 176 -3.11 -2.73 -17.11
N VAL A 177 -2.95 -3.36 -15.95
CA VAL A 177 -1.64 -3.83 -15.47
C VAL A 177 -1.05 -4.88 -16.41
N ASN A 178 -1.84 -5.87 -16.84
CA ASN A 178 -1.37 -6.89 -17.79
C ASN A 178 -0.91 -6.27 -19.11
N ARG A 179 -1.68 -5.33 -19.67
CA ARG A 179 -1.33 -4.63 -20.89
C ARG A 179 -0.02 -3.85 -20.73
N LEU A 180 0.12 -3.06 -19.66
CA LEU A 180 1.31 -2.26 -19.39
C LEU A 180 2.56 -3.11 -19.18
N LEU A 181 2.44 -4.25 -18.48
CA LEU A 181 3.55 -5.19 -18.30
C LEU A 181 3.98 -5.81 -19.64
N ILE A 182 3.04 -6.22 -20.48
CA ILE A 182 3.35 -6.76 -21.81
C ILE A 182 4.03 -5.68 -22.68
N GLU A 183 3.50 -4.46 -22.72
CA GLU A 183 4.10 -3.32 -23.42
C GLU A 183 5.54 -3.05 -22.92
N PHE A 184 5.76 -3.07 -21.61
CA PHE A 184 7.09 -2.92 -21.02
C PHE A 184 8.03 -4.04 -21.46
N PHE A 185 7.62 -5.31 -21.37
CA PHE A 185 8.45 -6.45 -21.78
C PHE A 185 8.79 -6.45 -23.27
N HIS A 186 7.87 -5.99 -24.13
CA HIS A 186 8.15 -5.81 -25.57
C HIS A 186 9.13 -4.67 -25.86
N SER A 187 9.37 -3.77 -24.90
CA SER A 187 10.29 -2.64 -25.02
C SER A 187 11.71 -2.89 -24.49
N LEU A 188 11.96 -4.11 -23.96
CA LEU A 188 13.27 -4.56 -23.46
C LEU A 188 14.11 -5.18 -24.57
#